data_AF-A0A416XRC7-F1
#
_entry.id   AF-A0A416XRC7-F1
#
_cell.length_a   1.000
_cell.length_b   1.000
_cell.length_c   1.000
_cell.angle_alpha   90.00
_cell.angle_beta   90.00
_cell.angle_gamma   90.00
#
_symmetry.space_group_name_H-M   'P 1'
#
loop_
_entity.id
_entity.type
_entity.pdbx_description
1 polymer ?
#
loop_
_entity_poly.entity_id
_entity_poly.type
_entity_poly.pdbx_seq_one_letter_code
_entity_poly.pdbx_strand_id
1 'polypeptide(L)'
;MNAVGIDVSKGKSMVTILRPFGEIVSSPFEIKHTSSDIHSLIKLIHSIEGESRVVMEHTGRYYEALAHQLSAADLFVSAVNPKLVKDFNNDSLRKIKSDKADSVKIARYALDKWQSLEPYSITDELRAQLKVMNRQFHFYVKQKTAMKNNLIGLIDQTYPNANTYFNSPTRSDGSQKWVDFVSTYWHVDCIRKMSLNAFVEHYQNWCKRKKYAFNKSKAEEIYTKTKELVPVFPKNEITKHIIRQAVDQLNSTSVTVETIRTLMNETASKLPEYSIVMQFKGIGPSLGPQLMAEIGDVTRFTHKGALTAFAGVDPGVNESGSYAQKSVPTSKRGSSNLRKTLFQVMDVLIKTMPQDDPVYQFMDRKRTQGKPYYVYMTAGANKFLRIYYGRVKEYLSVLPDPS
;
A
#
# COMPACT_ATOMS: atom_id res chain seq x y z
N MET A 1 -7.89 33.01 20.93
CA MET A 1 -7.86 31.60 20.50
C MET A 1 -9.16 31.30 19.82
N ASN A 2 -9.14 31.03 18.52
CA ASN A 2 -10.31 30.67 17.74
C ASN A 2 -10.12 29.23 17.25
N ALA A 3 -10.95 28.31 17.72
CA ALA A 3 -10.94 26.92 17.28
C ALA A 3 -11.94 26.74 16.16
N VAL A 4 -11.45 26.37 14.98
CA VAL A 4 -12.27 26.08 13.80
C VAL A 4 -12.38 24.57 13.66
N GLY A 5 -13.50 24.00 14.08
CA GLY A 5 -13.79 22.57 13.93
C GLY A 5 -14.50 22.28 12.63
N ILE A 6 -13.94 21.40 11.82
CA ILE A 6 -14.50 21.04 10.51
C ILE A 6 -14.81 19.55 10.46
N ASP A 7 -16.09 19.21 10.35
CA ASP A 7 -16.54 17.87 10.01
C ASP A 7 -16.62 17.74 8.48
N VAL A 8 -15.84 16.81 7.92
CA VAL A 8 -15.62 16.72 6.48
C VAL A 8 -16.40 15.58 5.85
N SER A 9 -17.23 15.92 4.86
CA SER A 9 -17.99 14.98 4.05
C SER A 9 -17.61 15.07 2.56
N LYS A 10 -18.18 14.19 1.74
CA LYS A 10 -17.94 14.22 0.29
C LYS A 10 -18.55 15.49 -0.34
N GLY A 11 -17.70 16.42 -0.77
CA GLY A 11 -18.08 17.61 -1.53
C GLY A 11 -18.62 18.78 -0.70
N LYS A 12 -18.74 18.61 0.61
CA LYS A 12 -19.18 19.64 1.57
C LYS A 12 -18.66 19.35 2.97
N SER A 13 -18.54 20.39 3.78
CA SER A 13 -18.11 20.28 5.18
C SER A 13 -18.96 21.16 6.09
N MET A 14 -19.16 20.73 7.33
CA MET A 14 -19.75 21.53 8.39
C MET A 14 -18.65 22.20 9.20
N VAL A 15 -18.73 23.52 9.38
CA VAL A 15 -17.73 24.33 10.05
C VAL A 15 -18.34 24.98 11.29
N THR A 16 -17.63 24.90 12.41
CA THR A 16 -17.96 25.62 13.65
C THR A 16 -16.74 26.41 14.11
N ILE A 17 -16.93 27.66 14.54
CA ILE A 17 -15.86 28.48 15.12
C ILE A 17 -16.21 28.81 16.57
N LEU A 18 -15.36 28.37 17.49
CA LEU A 18 -15.52 28.57 18.93
C LEU A 18 -14.34 29.33 19.53
N ARG A 19 -14.61 30.06 20.61
CA ARG A 19 -13.62 30.60 21.53
C ARG A 19 -13.67 29.86 22.87
N PRO A 20 -12.67 30.03 23.75
CA PRO A 20 -12.71 29.54 25.13
C PRO A 20 -14.03 29.90 25.83
N PHE A 21 -14.40 29.11 26.84
CA PHE A 21 -15.67 29.25 27.58
C PHE A 21 -16.95 29.04 26.75
N GLY A 22 -16.82 28.53 25.52
CA GLY A 22 -17.98 28.15 24.70
C GLY A 22 -18.63 29.31 23.94
N GLU A 23 -17.96 30.46 23.85
CA GLU A 23 -18.38 31.56 22.99
C GLU A 23 -18.41 31.10 21.52
N ILE A 24 -19.58 31.16 20.91
CA ILE A 24 -19.79 30.81 19.50
C ILE A 24 -19.49 32.04 18.66
N VAL A 25 -18.36 32.04 17.96
CA VAL A 25 -17.99 33.12 17.01
C VAL A 25 -18.82 33.00 15.74
N SER A 26 -19.05 31.77 15.29
CA SER A 26 -19.98 31.47 14.18
C SER A 26 -20.72 30.18 14.47
N SER A 27 -22.06 30.24 14.40
CA SER A 27 -22.92 29.06 14.49
C SER A 27 -22.58 28.07 13.36
N PRO A 28 -22.79 26.75 13.56
CA PRO A 28 -22.44 25.75 12.56
C PRO A 28 -23.02 26.05 11.17
N PHE A 29 -22.15 26.19 10.17
CA PHE A 29 -22.51 26.49 8.79
C PHE A 29 -21.85 25.50 7.82
N GLU A 30 -22.49 25.30 6.67
CA GLU A 30 -22.01 24.39 5.64
C GLU A 30 -21.21 25.17 4.58
N ILE A 31 -20.09 24.60 4.15
CA ILE A 31 -19.35 25.04 2.96
C ILE A 31 -19.30 23.93 1.93
N LYS A 32 -19.33 24.28 0.63
CA LYS A 32 -19.03 23.33 -0.44
C LYS A 32 -17.53 23.27 -0.67
N HIS A 33 -17.05 22.16 -1.22
CA HIS A 33 -15.64 22.01 -1.61
C HIS A 33 -15.35 22.67 -2.97
N THR A 34 -15.81 23.91 -3.14
CA THR A 34 -15.55 24.75 -4.32
C THR A 34 -14.49 25.79 -3.99
N SER A 35 -13.76 26.26 -5.00
CA SER A 35 -12.73 27.30 -4.79
C SER A 35 -13.32 28.58 -4.16
N SER A 36 -14.54 28.97 -4.55
CA SER A 36 -15.24 30.15 -4.01
C SER A 36 -15.53 30.03 -2.52
N ASP A 37 -16.06 28.90 -2.08
CA ASP A 37 -16.50 28.69 -0.71
C ASP A 37 -15.30 28.51 0.21
N ILE A 38 -14.27 27.81 -0.26
CA ILE A 38 -13.00 27.66 0.47
C ILE A 38 -12.31 29.03 0.63
N HIS A 39 -12.24 29.85 -0.42
CA HIS A 39 -11.71 31.22 -0.30
C HIS A 39 -12.54 32.08 0.65
N SER A 40 -13.87 31.93 0.64
CA SER A 40 -14.75 32.64 1.57
C SER A 40 -14.51 32.22 3.01
N LEU A 41 -14.29 30.93 3.26
CA LEU A 41 -13.89 30.41 4.57
C LEU A 41 -12.53 30.96 5.02
N ILE A 42 -11.53 30.97 4.13
CA ILE A 42 -10.20 31.53 4.42
C ILE A 42 -10.31 32.99 4.84
N LYS A 43 -11.05 33.80 4.07
CA LYS A 43 -11.30 35.21 4.39
C LYS A 43 -12.00 35.39 5.73
N LEU A 44 -13.01 34.56 6.01
CA LEU A 44 -13.71 34.57 7.29
C LEU A 44 -12.73 34.30 8.44
N ILE A 45 -11.91 33.25 8.36
CA ILE A 45 -10.97 32.89 9.43
C ILE A 45 -9.93 34.00 9.65
N HIS A 46 -9.38 34.58 8.57
CA HIS A 46 -8.44 35.71 8.66
C HIS A 46 -9.06 37.00 9.21
N SER A 47 -10.38 37.20 9.04
CA SER A 47 -11.07 38.37 9.57
C SER A 47 -11.33 38.31 11.08
N ILE A 48 -11.18 37.14 11.70
CA ILE A 48 -11.43 36.96 13.14
C ILE A 48 -10.16 37.31 13.90
N GLU A 49 -10.26 38.25 14.84
CA GLU A 49 -9.12 38.62 15.70
C GLU A 49 -8.62 37.45 16.55
N GLY A 50 -7.29 37.33 16.63
CA GLY A 50 -6.57 36.36 17.45
C GLY A 50 -6.11 35.10 16.70
N GLU A 51 -5.32 34.27 17.38
CA GLU A 51 -4.78 33.03 16.81
C GLU A 51 -5.92 32.03 16.50
N SER A 52 -5.96 31.56 15.25
CA SER A 52 -6.94 30.59 14.75
C SER A 52 -6.28 29.24 14.46
N ARG A 53 -6.83 28.15 14.99
CA ARG A 53 -6.40 26.78 14.68
C ARG A 53 -7.55 26.00 14.08
N VAL A 54 -7.34 25.52 12.86
CA VAL A 54 -8.28 24.67 12.13
C VAL A 54 -8.02 23.21 12.48
N VAL A 55 -9.05 22.48 12.87
CA VAL A 55 -8.96 21.05 13.16
C VAL A 55 -10.02 20.31 12.36
N MET A 56 -9.62 19.21 11.75
CA MET A 56 -10.51 18.33 10.98
C MET A 56 -10.19 16.86 11.24
N GLU A 57 -11.21 15.99 11.19
CA GLU A 57 -10.98 14.55 11.25
C GLU A 57 -10.50 14.00 9.91
N HIS A 58 -9.46 13.17 9.91
CA HIS A 58 -8.97 12.52 8.68
C HIS A 58 -9.73 11.22 8.32
N THR A 59 -11.06 11.23 8.33
CA THR A 59 -11.88 10.10 7.85
C THR A 59 -11.86 10.00 6.32
N GLY A 60 -11.10 9.06 5.77
CA GLY A 60 -11.02 8.85 4.32
C GLY A 60 -10.08 9.85 3.64
N ARG A 61 -10.48 10.38 2.48
CA ARG A 61 -9.63 11.28 1.64
C ARG A 61 -10.21 12.68 1.44
N TYR A 62 -11.46 12.91 1.87
CA TYR A 62 -12.17 14.14 1.53
C TYR A 62 -11.61 15.38 2.23
N TYR A 63 -10.91 15.20 3.35
CA TYR A 63 -10.27 16.29 4.10
C TYR A 63 -9.02 16.85 3.40
N GLU A 64 -8.35 16.06 2.55
CA GLU A 64 -7.03 16.40 1.98
C GLU A 64 -7.07 17.71 1.19
N ALA A 65 -8.09 17.91 0.35
CA ALA A 65 -8.23 19.12 -0.45
C ALA A 65 -8.40 20.38 0.42
N LEU A 66 -9.22 20.27 1.48
CA LEU A 66 -9.47 21.37 2.38
C LEU A 66 -8.24 21.65 3.26
N ALA A 67 -7.59 20.62 3.77
CA ALA A 67 -6.36 20.75 4.56
C ALA A 67 -5.27 21.46 3.76
N HIS A 68 -5.04 21.04 2.51
CA HIS A 68 -4.05 21.65 1.63
C HIS A 68 -4.36 23.12 1.33
N GLN A 69 -5.60 23.45 0.95
CA GLN A 69 -5.96 24.83 0.61
C GLN A 69 -5.88 25.78 1.81
N LEU A 70 -6.30 25.33 2.99
CA LEU A 70 -6.22 26.13 4.22
C LEU A 70 -4.76 26.30 4.67
N SER A 71 -3.96 25.22 4.62
CA SER A 71 -2.54 25.27 4.96
C SER A 71 -1.73 26.16 4.01
N ALA A 72 -2.02 26.10 2.69
CA ALA A 72 -1.41 26.97 1.68
C ALA A 72 -1.81 28.45 1.80
N ALA A 73 -2.83 28.76 2.62
CA ALA A 73 -3.24 30.12 2.96
C ALA A 73 -2.71 30.59 4.32
N ASP A 74 -1.62 29.97 4.79
CA ASP A 74 -0.92 30.25 6.04
C ASP A 74 -1.79 30.09 7.30
N LEU A 75 -2.83 29.24 7.23
CA LEU A 75 -3.62 28.87 8.41
C LEU A 75 -3.01 27.67 9.11
N PHE A 76 -3.03 27.69 10.44
CA PHE A 76 -2.71 26.51 11.24
C PHE A 76 -3.80 25.46 11.03
N VAL A 77 -3.46 24.33 10.41
CA VAL A 77 -4.38 23.22 10.14
C VAL A 77 -3.89 21.96 10.82
N SER A 78 -4.75 21.22 11.52
CA SER A 78 -4.42 19.93 12.11
C SER A 78 -5.41 18.86 11.72
N ALA A 79 -4.92 17.74 11.17
CA ALA A 79 -5.73 16.61 10.74
C ALA A 79 -5.70 15.49 11.80
N VAL A 80 -6.74 15.38 12.63
CA VAL A 80 -6.74 14.54 13.83
C VAL A 80 -7.40 13.18 13.61
N ASN A 81 -6.98 12.17 14.38
CA ASN A 81 -7.51 10.82 14.27
C ASN A 81 -8.99 10.78 14.70
N PRO A 82 -9.91 10.26 13.87
CA PRO A 82 -11.33 10.15 14.19
C PRO A 82 -11.61 9.44 15.52
N LYS A 83 -10.75 8.49 15.91
CA LYS A 83 -10.89 7.81 17.20
C LYS A 83 -10.63 8.74 18.39
N LEU A 84 -9.66 9.65 18.29
CA LEU A 84 -9.36 10.61 19.36
C LEU A 84 -10.52 11.58 19.58
N VAL A 85 -11.09 12.08 18.48
CA VAL A 85 -12.28 12.95 18.55
C VAL A 85 -13.50 12.15 19.01
N LYS A 86 -13.67 10.89 18.59
CA LYS A 86 -14.77 10.04 19.05
C LYS A 86 -14.69 9.74 20.55
N ASP A 87 -13.51 9.40 21.05
CA ASP A 87 -13.25 9.06 22.46
C ASP A 87 -13.21 10.31 23.36
N PHE A 88 -13.14 11.52 22.78
CA PHE A 88 -13.32 12.77 23.50
C PHE A 88 -14.73 12.82 24.11
N ASN A 89 -14.77 12.87 25.45
CA ASN A 89 -16.02 12.89 26.21
C ASN A 89 -16.78 14.17 25.90
N ASN A 90 -18.07 14.00 25.59
CA ASN A 90 -19.03 15.09 25.58
C ASN A 90 -19.95 14.83 26.77
N ASP A 91 -20.11 15.77 27.69
CA ASP A 91 -20.92 15.64 28.92
C ASP A 91 -22.45 15.48 28.65
N SER A 92 -22.83 15.10 27.43
CA SER A 92 -24.21 14.86 27.01
C SER A 92 -24.54 13.38 27.01
N LEU A 93 -25.51 13.00 27.84
CA LEU A 93 -26.12 11.66 27.89
C LEU A 93 -26.88 11.29 26.60
N ARG A 94 -27.17 12.27 25.72
CA ARG A 94 -27.87 12.07 24.45
C ARG A 94 -26.89 11.85 23.30
N LYS A 95 -26.94 10.68 22.65
CA LYS A 95 -26.25 10.40 21.38
C LYS A 95 -26.99 11.06 20.20
N ILE A 96 -26.82 12.36 20.03
CA ILE A 96 -27.25 13.04 18.80
C ILE A 96 -26.09 12.96 17.81
N LYS A 97 -26.28 12.23 16.71
CA LYS A 97 -25.31 12.13 15.62
C LYS A 97 -25.74 13.08 14.50
N SER A 98 -25.09 14.24 14.38
CA SER A 98 -25.29 15.18 13.28
C SER A 98 -23.99 15.91 12.95
N ASP A 99 -23.79 16.26 11.69
CA ASP A 99 -22.60 16.98 11.19
C ASP A 99 -22.35 18.30 11.96
N LYS A 100 -23.43 18.95 12.44
CA LYS A 100 -23.35 20.14 13.31
C LYS A 100 -22.78 19.80 14.68
N ALA A 101 -23.26 18.74 15.31
CA ALA A 101 -22.74 18.31 16.61
C ALA A 101 -21.29 17.83 16.51
N ASP A 102 -20.95 17.16 15.40
CA ASP A 102 -19.60 16.64 15.14
C ASP A 102 -18.60 17.78 14.91
N SER A 103 -18.92 18.79 14.10
CA SER A 103 -18.05 19.98 13.93
C SER A 103 -17.84 20.78 15.22
N VAL A 104 -18.87 20.93 16.06
CA VAL A 104 -18.75 21.52 17.41
C VAL A 104 -17.83 20.68 18.30
N LYS A 105 -17.95 19.35 18.24
CA LYS A 105 -17.10 18.44 19.01
C LYS A 105 -15.63 18.59 18.61
N ILE A 106 -15.35 18.69 17.31
CA ILE A 106 -14.00 18.90 16.78
C ILE A 106 -13.44 20.26 17.25
N ALA A 107 -14.24 21.32 17.22
CA ALA A 107 -13.82 22.64 17.71
C ALA A 107 -13.50 22.63 19.21
N ARG A 108 -14.30 21.93 20.03
CA ARG A 108 -14.02 21.75 21.47
C ARG A 108 -12.74 20.96 21.72
N TYR A 109 -12.53 19.89 20.95
CA TYR A 109 -11.29 19.11 21.00
C TYR A 109 -10.08 20.00 20.71
N ALA A 110 -10.18 20.89 19.71
CA ALA A 110 -9.11 21.82 19.37
C ALA A 110 -8.76 22.79 20.51
N LEU A 111 -9.77 23.29 21.25
CA LEU A 111 -9.53 24.13 22.43
C LEU A 111 -8.85 23.36 23.56
N ASP A 112 -9.32 22.15 23.86
CA ASP A 112 -8.76 21.30 24.93
C ASP A 112 -7.32 20.85 24.63
N LYS A 113 -7.03 20.60 23.35
CA LYS A 113 -5.73 20.09 22.88
C LYS A 113 -4.86 21.14 22.23
N TRP A 114 -5.17 22.44 22.42
CA TRP A 114 -4.56 23.56 21.71
C TRP A 114 -3.05 23.40 21.55
N GLN A 115 -2.30 23.27 22.65
CA GLN A 115 -0.84 23.19 22.66
C GLN A 115 -0.25 21.91 22.04
N SER A 116 -1.04 20.84 21.92
CA SER A 116 -0.62 19.54 21.40
C SER A 116 -1.03 19.29 19.95
N LEU A 117 -1.70 20.27 19.31
CA LEU A 117 -2.03 20.17 17.89
C LEU A 117 -0.77 20.35 17.06
N GLU A 118 -0.60 19.49 16.07
CA GLU A 118 0.49 19.54 15.10
C GLU A 118 -0.02 20.07 13.75
N PRO A 119 0.72 20.96 13.06
CA PRO A 119 0.32 21.49 11.78
C PRO A 119 0.44 20.44 10.67
N TYR A 120 -0.48 20.51 9.72
CA TYR A 120 -0.47 19.73 8.48
C TYR A 120 0.75 20.11 7.66
N SER A 121 1.54 19.11 7.25
CA SER A 121 2.85 19.31 6.61
C SER A 121 2.93 18.69 5.21
N ILE A 122 3.94 19.11 4.43
CA ILE A 122 4.29 18.47 3.15
C ILE A 122 4.56 16.96 3.33
N THR A 123 5.10 16.56 4.48
CA THR A 123 5.32 15.15 4.83
C THR A 123 3.99 14.38 4.88
N ASP A 124 2.91 15.00 5.34
CA ASP A 124 1.58 14.40 5.35
C ASP A 124 1.02 14.25 3.94
N GLU A 125 1.27 15.21 3.06
CA GLU A 125 0.92 15.11 1.63
C GLU A 125 1.67 13.95 0.96
N LEU A 126 2.99 13.87 1.12
CA LEU A 126 3.80 12.79 0.56
C LEU A 126 3.36 11.41 1.07
N ARG A 127 3.06 11.30 2.38
CA ARG A 127 2.52 10.06 2.97
C ARG A 127 1.14 9.72 2.42
N ALA A 128 0.27 10.69 2.21
CA ALA A 128 -1.05 10.49 1.60
C ALA A 128 -0.92 10.01 0.15
N GLN A 129 -0.11 10.69 -0.67
CA GLN A 129 0.18 10.29 -2.05
C GLN A 129 0.75 8.87 -2.11
N LEU A 130 1.74 8.56 -1.28
CA LEU A 130 2.36 7.23 -1.21
C LEU A 130 1.34 6.15 -0.83
N LYS A 131 0.42 6.45 0.09
CA LYS A 131 -0.69 5.55 0.45
C LYS A 131 -1.64 5.32 -0.71
N VAL A 132 -1.97 6.35 -1.50
CA VAL A 132 -2.79 6.20 -2.72
C VAL A 132 -2.07 5.34 -3.75
N MET A 133 -0.78 5.61 -4.01
CA MET A 133 0.03 4.82 -4.93
C MET A 133 0.10 3.34 -4.50
N ASN A 134 0.27 3.05 -3.20
CA ASN A 134 0.27 1.67 -2.70
C ASN A 134 -1.05 0.94 -2.95
N ARG A 135 -2.18 1.65 -2.82
CA ARG A 135 -3.51 1.08 -3.13
C ARG A 135 -3.64 0.76 -4.62
N GLN A 136 -3.15 1.65 -5.49
CA GLN A 136 -3.12 1.41 -6.94
C GLN A 136 -2.17 0.27 -7.30
N PHE A 137 -0.99 0.20 -6.69
CA PHE A 137 -0.03 -0.89 -6.87
C PHE A 137 -0.68 -2.24 -6.58
N HIS A 138 -1.34 -2.39 -5.43
CA HIS A 138 -2.03 -3.63 -5.10
C HIS A 138 -3.21 -3.94 -6.03
N PHE A 139 -3.95 -2.93 -6.49
CA PHE A 139 -5.00 -3.11 -7.48
C PHE A 139 -4.43 -3.67 -8.79
N TYR A 140 -3.41 -3.04 -9.37
CA TYR A 140 -2.82 -3.49 -10.62
C TYR A 140 -2.06 -4.81 -10.49
N VAL A 141 -1.47 -5.12 -9.33
CA VAL A 141 -0.91 -6.46 -9.07
C VAL A 141 -2.00 -7.53 -9.15
N LYS A 142 -3.20 -7.27 -8.59
CA LYS A 142 -4.34 -8.19 -8.70
C LYS A 142 -4.81 -8.32 -10.16
N GLN A 143 -4.90 -7.22 -10.90
CA GLN A 143 -5.26 -7.24 -12.33
C GLN A 143 -4.23 -7.99 -13.16
N LYS A 144 -2.93 -7.77 -12.91
CA LYS A 144 -1.83 -8.51 -13.56
C LYS A 144 -1.98 -10.01 -13.36
N THR A 145 -2.31 -10.47 -12.14
CA THR A 145 -2.57 -11.89 -11.88
C THR A 145 -3.80 -12.39 -12.65
N ALA A 146 -4.90 -11.62 -12.68
CA ALA A 146 -6.09 -11.99 -13.42
C ALA A 146 -5.83 -12.11 -14.94
N MET A 147 -5.15 -11.12 -15.53
CA MET A 147 -4.76 -11.13 -16.94
C MET A 147 -3.78 -12.25 -17.26
N LYS A 148 -2.84 -12.55 -16.37
CA LYS A 148 -1.95 -13.70 -16.51
C LYS A 148 -2.75 -15.01 -16.57
N ASN A 149 -3.70 -15.20 -15.67
CA ASN A 149 -4.52 -16.40 -15.64
C ASN A 149 -5.43 -16.49 -16.88
N ASN A 150 -5.97 -15.36 -17.35
CA ASN A 150 -6.72 -15.30 -18.60
C ASN A 150 -5.85 -15.72 -19.80
N LEU A 151 -4.64 -15.16 -19.94
CA LEU A 151 -3.71 -15.54 -21.00
C LEU A 151 -3.34 -17.03 -20.92
N ILE A 152 -3.08 -17.57 -19.73
CA ILE A 152 -2.82 -19.00 -19.54
C ILE A 152 -4.02 -19.82 -20.03
N GLY A 153 -5.25 -19.48 -19.63
CA GLY A 153 -6.44 -20.20 -20.08
C GLY A 153 -6.66 -20.17 -21.59
N LEU A 154 -6.33 -19.06 -22.26
CA LEU A 154 -6.37 -18.96 -23.72
C LEU A 154 -5.27 -19.80 -24.39
N ILE A 155 -4.06 -19.74 -23.84
CA ILE A 155 -2.92 -20.51 -24.34
C ILE A 155 -3.12 -22.01 -24.12
N ASP A 156 -3.82 -22.44 -23.07
CA ASP A 156 -4.13 -23.85 -22.87
C ASP A 156 -5.04 -24.43 -23.97
N GLN A 157 -5.72 -23.58 -24.76
CA GLN A 157 -6.51 -24.00 -25.92
C GLN A 157 -5.69 -24.11 -27.22
N THR A 158 -4.50 -23.49 -27.31
CA THR A 158 -3.73 -23.39 -28.57
C THR A 158 -2.30 -23.89 -28.47
N TYR A 159 -1.71 -23.81 -27.28
CA TYR A 159 -0.37 -24.24 -26.94
C TYR A 159 -0.27 -24.62 -25.45
N PRO A 160 -0.89 -25.75 -25.06
CA PRO A 160 -0.94 -26.21 -23.68
C PRO A 160 0.43 -26.21 -22.99
N ASN A 161 0.47 -25.72 -21.75
CA ASN A 161 1.67 -25.66 -20.90
C ASN A 161 2.82 -24.75 -21.40
N ALA A 162 2.64 -23.95 -22.45
CA ALA A 162 3.72 -23.08 -22.96
C ALA A 162 4.22 -22.04 -21.92
N ASN A 163 3.36 -21.65 -20.97
CA ASN A 163 3.70 -20.80 -19.82
C ASN A 163 4.75 -21.42 -18.87
N THR A 164 4.96 -22.74 -18.92
CA THR A 164 5.85 -23.49 -18.00
C THR A 164 7.26 -23.72 -18.55
N TYR A 165 7.53 -23.37 -19.82
CA TYR A 165 8.84 -23.65 -20.45
C TYR A 165 10.01 -22.89 -19.84
N PHE A 166 9.74 -21.77 -19.17
CA PHE A 166 10.75 -20.88 -18.64
C PHE A 166 10.49 -20.55 -17.17
N ASN A 167 11.51 -20.74 -16.34
CA ASN A 167 11.53 -20.29 -14.94
C ASN A 167 12.24 -18.94 -14.77
N SER A 168 12.44 -18.21 -15.87
CA SER A 168 13.11 -16.91 -15.85
C SER A 168 12.29 -15.90 -15.02
N PRO A 169 12.94 -15.08 -14.17
CA PRO A 169 12.25 -14.04 -13.44
C PRO A 169 11.68 -12.98 -14.38
N THR A 170 10.72 -12.21 -13.86
CA THR A 170 10.23 -11.00 -14.54
C THR A 170 11.36 -9.98 -14.62
N ARG A 171 11.50 -9.29 -15.76
CA ARG A 171 12.48 -8.20 -15.92
C ARG A 171 12.05 -6.94 -15.18
N SER A 172 12.97 -5.99 -15.03
CA SER A 172 12.70 -4.68 -14.40
C SER A 172 11.63 -3.86 -15.12
N ASP A 173 11.45 -4.06 -16.43
CA ASP A 173 10.38 -3.44 -17.24
C ASP A 173 9.03 -4.19 -17.15
N GLY A 174 8.95 -5.26 -16.35
CA GLY A 174 7.74 -6.07 -16.17
C GLY A 174 7.56 -7.16 -17.23
N SER A 175 8.39 -7.21 -18.27
CA SER A 175 8.31 -8.23 -19.32
C SER A 175 8.71 -9.62 -18.80
N GLN A 176 8.12 -10.66 -19.40
CA GLN A 176 8.29 -12.05 -19.00
C GLN A 176 8.59 -12.92 -20.23
N LYS A 177 9.61 -13.78 -20.13
CA LYS A 177 10.08 -14.61 -21.25
C LYS A 177 8.99 -15.50 -21.84
N TRP A 178 8.17 -16.12 -21.00
CA TRP A 178 7.07 -16.96 -21.46
C TRP A 178 5.99 -16.15 -22.20
N VAL A 179 5.72 -14.91 -21.77
CA VAL A 179 4.77 -14.01 -22.44
C VAL A 179 5.28 -13.59 -23.81
N ASP A 180 6.56 -13.18 -23.90
CA ASP A 180 7.21 -12.86 -25.17
C ASP A 180 7.27 -14.08 -26.11
N PHE A 181 7.45 -15.27 -25.55
CA PHE A 181 7.45 -16.52 -26.30
C PHE A 181 6.07 -16.79 -26.89
N VAL A 182 5.00 -16.78 -26.09
CA VAL A 182 3.64 -17.04 -26.59
C VAL A 182 3.12 -15.91 -27.49
N SER A 183 3.62 -14.69 -27.36
CA SER A 183 3.35 -13.60 -28.33
C SER A 183 3.85 -13.94 -29.74
N THR A 184 4.98 -14.64 -29.83
CA THR A 184 5.63 -15.06 -31.09
C THR A 184 5.09 -16.40 -31.57
N TYR A 185 5.05 -17.38 -30.67
CA TYR A 185 4.63 -18.75 -30.88
C TYR A 185 3.30 -18.99 -30.15
N TRP A 186 2.23 -18.37 -30.63
CA TRP A 186 0.91 -18.36 -29.98
C TRP A 186 0.10 -19.66 -30.17
N HIS A 187 0.61 -20.61 -30.96
CA HIS A 187 -0.04 -21.88 -31.27
C HIS A 187 1.02 -22.95 -31.60
N VAL A 188 0.74 -24.24 -31.30
CA VAL A 188 1.68 -25.35 -31.55
C VAL A 188 2.18 -25.42 -33.00
N ASP A 189 1.29 -25.20 -33.96
CA ASP A 189 1.58 -25.13 -35.41
C ASP A 189 2.49 -23.97 -35.84
N CYS A 190 2.82 -23.02 -34.97
CA CYS A 190 3.91 -22.08 -35.24
C CYS A 190 5.26 -22.80 -35.28
N ILE A 191 5.39 -23.93 -34.58
CA ILE A 191 6.61 -24.73 -34.47
C ILE A 191 6.46 -26.08 -35.19
N ARG A 192 5.31 -26.76 -35.07
CA ARG A 192 5.11 -28.09 -35.70
C ARG A 192 5.30 -28.08 -37.21
N LYS A 193 5.00 -26.97 -37.88
CA LYS A 193 5.13 -26.80 -39.33
C LYS A 193 6.54 -26.40 -39.79
N MET A 194 7.47 -26.18 -38.86
CA MET A 194 8.88 -25.92 -39.14
C MET A 194 9.69 -27.21 -38.98
N SER A 195 10.86 -27.28 -39.63
CA SER A 195 11.89 -28.26 -39.28
C SER A 195 12.56 -27.88 -37.95
N LEU A 196 13.18 -28.86 -37.28
CA LEU A 196 13.91 -28.60 -36.03
C LEU A 196 14.98 -27.53 -36.22
N ASN A 197 15.80 -27.63 -37.27
CA ASN A 197 16.86 -26.67 -37.57
C ASN A 197 16.30 -25.25 -37.80
N ALA A 198 15.22 -25.13 -38.58
CA ALA A 198 14.58 -23.84 -38.83
C ALA A 198 14.00 -23.23 -37.54
N PHE A 199 13.40 -24.04 -36.66
CA PHE A 199 12.92 -23.57 -35.37
C PHE A 199 14.05 -23.11 -34.46
N VAL A 200 15.14 -23.89 -34.35
CA VAL A 200 16.30 -23.56 -33.52
C VAL A 200 16.93 -22.24 -33.98
N GLU A 201 17.11 -22.05 -35.28
CA GLU A 201 17.62 -20.80 -35.85
C GLU A 201 16.69 -19.62 -35.59
N HIS A 202 15.38 -19.79 -35.83
CA HIS A 202 14.40 -18.74 -35.54
C HIS A 202 14.36 -18.38 -34.05
N TYR A 203 14.45 -19.38 -33.15
CA TYR A 203 14.49 -19.19 -31.71
C TYR A 203 15.79 -18.50 -31.25
N GLN A 204 16.93 -18.81 -31.87
CA GLN A 204 18.19 -18.10 -31.63
C GLN A 204 18.09 -16.61 -32.01
N ASN A 205 17.54 -16.32 -33.19
CA ASN A 205 17.31 -14.95 -33.64
C ASN A 205 16.29 -14.20 -32.76
N TRP A 206 15.23 -14.89 -32.32
CA TRP A 206 14.26 -14.36 -31.36
C TRP A 206 14.92 -14.03 -30.02
N CYS A 207 15.73 -14.94 -29.47
CA CYS A 207 16.52 -14.70 -28.26
C CYS A 207 17.42 -13.48 -28.39
N LYS A 208 18.12 -13.32 -29.53
CA LYS A 208 18.96 -12.14 -29.81
C LYS A 208 18.14 -10.85 -29.81
N ARG A 209 17.03 -10.78 -30.56
CA ARG A 209 16.16 -9.60 -30.65
C ARG A 209 15.55 -9.23 -29.29
N LYS A 210 15.08 -10.22 -28.53
CA LYS A 210 14.45 -10.03 -27.22
C LYS A 210 15.46 -9.96 -26.06
N LYS A 211 16.77 -10.02 -26.32
CA LYS A 211 17.84 -9.98 -25.31
C LYS A 211 17.75 -11.12 -24.27
N TYR A 212 17.47 -12.34 -24.72
CA TYR A 212 17.50 -13.56 -23.91
C TYR A 212 18.76 -14.38 -24.21
N ALA A 213 19.28 -15.06 -23.19
CA ALA A 213 20.30 -16.09 -23.38
C ALA A 213 19.73 -17.25 -24.21
N PHE A 214 20.38 -17.55 -25.33
CA PHE A 214 20.04 -18.69 -26.18
C PHE A 214 20.54 -19.98 -25.54
N ASN A 215 19.73 -21.03 -25.63
CA ASN A 215 20.09 -22.38 -25.24
C ASN A 215 19.50 -23.35 -26.27
N LYS A 216 20.38 -24.06 -26.98
CA LYS A 216 20.01 -24.99 -28.04
C LYS A 216 19.22 -26.19 -27.51
N SER A 217 19.69 -26.82 -26.43
CA SER A 217 19.02 -27.97 -25.80
C SER A 217 17.59 -27.62 -25.36
N LYS A 218 17.36 -26.42 -24.80
CA LYS A 218 16.01 -25.96 -24.46
C LYS A 218 15.11 -25.79 -25.70
N ALA A 219 15.66 -25.32 -26.82
CA ALA A 219 14.90 -25.21 -28.07
C ALA A 219 14.51 -26.61 -28.60
N GLU A 220 15.44 -27.56 -28.61
CA GLU A 220 15.18 -28.94 -28.99
C GLU A 220 14.12 -29.58 -28.08
N GLU A 221 14.21 -29.38 -26.76
CA GLU A 221 13.20 -29.83 -25.79
C GLU A 221 11.81 -29.28 -26.11
N ILE A 222 11.71 -27.96 -26.36
CA ILE A 222 10.43 -27.31 -26.72
C ILE A 222 9.90 -27.91 -28.03
N TYR A 223 10.73 -28.08 -29.05
CA TYR A 223 10.32 -28.62 -30.34
C TYR A 223 9.74 -30.04 -30.20
N THR A 224 10.46 -30.93 -29.52
CA THR A 224 10.02 -32.31 -29.29
C THR A 224 8.69 -32.35 -28.53
N LYS A 225 8.57 -31.60 -27.42
CA LYS A 225 7.31 -31.51 -26.67
C LYS A 225 6.16 -31.02 -27.54
N THR A 226 6.41 -30.03 -28.40
CA THR A 226 5.36 -29.38 -29.20
C THR A 226 4.77 -30.29 -30.28
N LYS A 227 5.50 -31.31 -30.74
CA LYS A 227 4.98 -32.28 -31.73
C LYS A 227 3.84 -33.14 -31.19
N GLU A 228 3.89 -33.46 -29.90
CA GLU A 228 2.90 -34.30 -29.21
C GLU A 228 1.69 -33.52 -28.68
N LEU A 229 1.74 -32.18 -28.70
CA LEU A 229 0.65 -31.37 -28.19
C LEU A 229 -0.54 -31.30 -29.15
N VAL A 230 -1.74 -31.39 -28.57
CA VAL A 230 -3.01 -31.28 -29.27
C VAL A 230 -3.66 -29.93 -28.92
N PRO A 231 -3.86 -29.02 -29.90
CA PRO A 231 -4.59 -27.79 -29.69
C PRO A 231 -6.10 -28.03 -29.83
N VAL A 232 -6.90 -27.26 -29.10
CA VAL A 232 -8.36 -27.24 -29.22
C VAL A 232 -8.79 -26.26 -30.32
N PHE A 233 -8.22 -25.05 -30.32
CA PHE A 233 -8.54 -24.04 -31.32
C PHE A 233 -7.57 -24.04 -32.50
N PRO A 234 -8.05 -23.73 -33.72
CA PRO A 234 -7.22 -23.74 -34.91
C PRO A 234 -6.25 -22.55 -34.98
N LYS A 235 -5.16 -22.74 -35.73
CA LYS A 235 -4.22 -21.67 -36.10
C LYS A 235 -4.82 -20.76 -37.19
N ASN A 236 -5.63 -19.80 -36.78
CA ASN A 236 -6.19 -18.76 -37.65
C ASN A 236 -5.97 -17.34 -37.07
N GLU A 237 -6.33 -16.31 -37.83
CA GLU A 237 -6.10 -14.92 -37.41
C GLU A 237 -7.00 -14.49 -36.24
N ILE A 238 -8.19 -15.08 -36.05
CA ILE A 238 -9.07 -14.79 -34.91
C ILE A 238 -8.40 -15.25 -33.60
N THR A 239 -7.98 -16.51 -33.54
CA THR A 239 -7.28 -17.10 -32.39
C THR A 239 -6.01 -16.31 -32.05
N LYS A 240 -5.23 -15.96 -33.07
CA LYS A 240 -4.02 -15.14 -32.92
C LYS A 240 -4.33 -13.77 -32.34
N HIS A 241 -5.39 -13.12 -32.82
CA HIS A 241 -5.78 -11.79 -32.35
C HIS A 241 -6.16 -11.81 -30.87
N ILE A 242 -6.98 -12.78 -30.45
CA ILE A 242 -7.40 -12.94 -29.05
C ILE A 242 -6.18 -13.14 -28.12
N ILE A 243 -5.23 -14.00 -28.51
CA ILE A 243 -4.03 -14.25 -27.72
C ILE A 243 -3.14 -13.00 -27.66
N ARG A 244 -2.93 -12.32 -28.80
CA ARG A 244 -2.13 -11.09 -28.83
C ARG A 244 -2.75 -9.99 -27.97
N GLN A 245 -4.06 -9.81 -28.02
CA GLN A 245 -4.75 -8.85 -27.17
C GLN A 245 -4.56 -9.16 -25.68
N ALA A 246 -4.67 -10.43 -25.28
CA ALA A 246 -4.42 -10.84 -23.89
C ALA A 246 -2.95 -10.63 -23.46
N VAL A 247 -2.00 -10.89 -24.37
CA VAL A 247 -0.57 -10.56 -24.18
C VAL A 247 -0.38 -9.06 -23.97
N ASP A 248 -0.98 -8.23 -24.81
CA ASP A 248 -0.82 -6.78 -24.77
C ASP A 248 -1.40 -6.18 -23.49
N GLN A 249 -2.57 -6.67 -23.03
CA GLN A 249 -3.16 -6.29 -21.76
C GLN A 249 -2.28 -6.68 -20.56
N LEU A 250 -1.73 -7.90 -20.55
CA LEU A 250 -0.83 -8.35 -19.50
C LEU A 250 0.48 -7.55 -19.48
N ASN A 251 1.04 -7.25 -20.65
CA ASN A 251 2.26 -6.46 -20.78
C ASN A 251 2.03 -5.02 -20.31
N SER A 252 0.96 -4.37 -20.79
CA SER A 252 0.60 -3.01 -20.37
C SER A 252 0.42 -2.92 -18.85
N THR A 253 -0.31 -3.86 -18.25
CA THR A 253 -0.51 -3.87 -16.80
C THR A 253 0.77 -4.19 -16.05
N SER A 254 1.65 -5.03 -16.60
CA SER A 254 2.95 -5.32 -16.00
C SER A 254 3.83 -4.08 -15.97
N VAL A 255 3.87 -3.29 -17.05
CA VAL A 255 4.57 -2.00 -17.10
C VAL A 255 3.99 -1.04 -16.06
N THR A 256 2.67 -0.88 -15.99
CA THR A 256 2.02 -0.02 -14.99
C THR A 256 2.41 -0.37 -13.56
N VAL A 257 2.48 -1.68 -13.22
CA VAL A 257 2.93 -2.14 -11.89
C VAL A 257 4.36 -1.71 -11.58
N GLU A 258 5.28 -1.80 -12.54
CA GLU A 258 6.69 -1.40 -12.35
C GLU A 258 6.86 0.12 -12.30
N THR A 259 6.11 0.86 -13.11
CA THR A 259 6.07 2.33 -13.05
C THR A 259 5.58 2.82 -11.68
N ILE A 260 4.47 2.29 -11.18
CA ILE A 260 3.96 2.66 -9.85
C ILE A 260 4.97 2.28 -8.78
N ARG A 261 5.62 1.12 -8.87
CA ARG A 261 6.66 0.72 -7.89
C ARG A 261 7.81 1.72 -7.86
N THR A 262 8.25 2.20 -9.02
CA THR A 262 9.33 3.18 -9.14
C THR A 262 8.91 4.52 -8.53
N LEU A 263 7.74 5.04 -8.91
CA LEU A 263 7.18 6.28 -8.35
C LEU A 263 6.98 6.21 -6.83
N MET A 264 6.54 5.06 -6.32
CA MET A 264 6.40 4.83 -4.88
C MET A 264 7.76 4.95 -4.18
N ASN A 265 8.81 4.35 -4.74
CA ASN A 265 10.13 4.43 -4.15
C ASN A 265 10.70 5.85 -4.19
N GLU A 266 10.53 6.58 -5.30
CA GLU A 266 10.93 7.98 -5.43
C GLU A 266 10.20 8.88 -4.44
N THR A 267 8.88 8.72 -4.31
CA THR A 267 8.06 9.46 -3.34
C THR A 267 8.48 9.13 -1.91
N ALA A 268 8.68 7.84 -1.60
CA ALA A 268 9.13 7.41 -0.28
C ALA A 268 10.52 7.96 0.04
N SER A 269 11.42 8.10 -0.95
CA SER A 269 12.79 8.60 -0.73
C SER A 269 12.86 10.04 -0.23
N LYS A 270 11.78 10.81 -0.41
CA LYS A 270 11.63 12.18 0.09
C LYS A 270 11.17 12.25 1.55
N LEU A 271 10.74 11.13 2.14
CA LEU A 271 10.31 11.09 3.54
C LEU A 271 11.52 10.92 4.48
N PRO A 272 11.51 11.57 5.65
CA PRO A 272 12.67 11.57 6.55
C PRO A 272 13.04 10.15 7.02
N GLU A 273 12.06 9.29 7.26
CA GLU A 273 12.27 7.91 7.70
C GLU A 273 12.83 6.95 6.63
N TYR A 274 12.97 7.35 5.36
CA TYR A 274 13.33 6.42 4.28
C TYR A 274 14.69 5.73 4.49
N SER A 275 15.71 6.51 4.85
CA SER A 275 17.09 6.00 5.02
C SER A 275 17.15 4.90 6.08
N ILE A 276 16.50 5.10 7.23
CA ILE A 276 16.45 4.12 8.31
C ILE A 276 15.58 2.91 7.94
N VAL A 277 14.48 3.11 7.21
CA VAL A 277 13.63 2.00 6.75
C VAL A 277 14.37 1.10 5.76
N MET A 278 15.19 1.65 4.85
CA MET A 278 15.97 0.86 3.90
C MET A 278 17.10 0.05 4.56
N GLN A 279 17.51 0.36 5.80
CA GLN A 279 18.55 -0.39 6.51
C GLN A 279 18.07 -1.73 7.09
N PHE A 280 16.76 -1.95 7.19
CA PHE A 280 16.22 -3.20 7.71
C PHE A 280 16.44 -4.34 6.72
N LYS A 281 16.95 -5.47 7.22
CA LYS A 281 17.11 -6.68 6.42
C LYS A 281 15.75 -7.16 5.91
N GLY A 282 15.70 -7.65 4.68
CA GLY A 282 14.47 -8.07 4.03
C GLY A 282 13.60 -6.92 3.51
N ILE A 283 13.99 -5.67 3.73
CA ILE A 283 13.39 -4.49 3.10
C ILE A 283 14.27 -4.03 1.93
N GLY A 284 13.62 -3.62 0.85
CA GLY A 284 14.27 -2.95 -0.26
C GLY A 284 13.31 -1.99 -0.95
N PRO A 285 13.68 -1.44 -2.12
CA PRO A 285 12.91 -0.42 -2.85
C PRO A 285 11.47 -0.82 -3.21
N SER A 286 11.13 -2.12 -3.13
CA SER A 286 9.77 -2.61 -3.36
C SER A 286 8.94 -2.66 -2.07
N LEU A 287 9.46 -3.25 -0.99
CA LEU A 287 8.70 -3.50 0.24
C LEU A 287 8.74 -2.33 1.21
N GLY A 288 9.81 -1.54 1.21
CA GLY A 288 9.96 -0.39 2.11
C GLY A 288 8.93 0.70 1.85
N PRO A 289 8.73 1.17 0.60
CA PRO A 289 7.68 2.12 0.28
C PRO A 289 6.28 1.61 0.63
N GLN A 290 6.00 0.31 0.48
CA GLN A 290 4.72 -0.29 0.88
C GLN A 290 4.52 -0.25 2.40
N LEU A 291 5.56 -0.52 3.20
CA LEU A 291 5.50 -0.40 4.65
C LEU A 291 5.25 1.04 5.09
N MET A 292 6.01 1.99 4.54
CA MET A 292 5.86 3.42 4.83
C MET A 292 4.45 3.92 4.45
N ALA A 293 3.92 3.48 3.30
CA ALA A 293 2.56 3.81 2.84
C ALA A 293 1.46 3.37 3.80
N GLU A 294 1.59 2.16 4.38
CA GLU A 294 0.56 1.58 5.24
C GLU A 294 0.70 1.99 6.71
N ILE A 295 1.94 2.13 7.20
CA ILE A 295 2.24 2.56 8.56
C ILE A 295 2.03 4.07 8.70
N GLY A 296 2.36 4.86 7.67
CA GLY A 296 2.37 6.32 7.74
C GLY A 296 3.34 6.83 8.79
N ASP A 297 2.97 7.93 9.44
CA ASP A 297 3.75 8.45 10.56
C ASP A 297 3.79 7.43 11.72
N VAL A 298 5.00 7.08 12.16
CA VAL A 298 5.19 6.16 13.29
C VAL A 298 4.97 6.85 14.64
N THR A 299 5.12 8.18 14.71
CA THR A 299 4.99 8.96 15.96
C THR A 299 3.56 8.96 16.49
N ARG A 300 2.56 8.79 15.60
CA ARG A 300 1.14 8.67 15.96
C ARG A 300 0.82 7.47 16.86
N PHE A 301 1.73 6.49 16.96
CA PHE A 301 1.56 5.34 17.82
C PHE A 301 2.22 5.61 19.19
N THR A 302 1.41 5.58 20.25
CA THR A 302 1.86 5.84 21.63
C THR A 302 2.93 4.86 22.10
N HIS A 303 2.83 3.59 21.70
CA HIS A 303 3.81 2.55 22.03
C HIS A 303 3.87 1.46 20.95
N LYS A 304 4.95 0.66 20.93
CA LYS A 304 5.17 -0.46 19.98
C LYS A 304 3.98 -1.41 19.84
N GLY A 305 3.26 -1.69 20.93
CA GLY A 305 2.06 -2.52 20.93
C GLY A 305 0.89 -1.97 20.10
N ALA A 306 0.76 -0.64 20.02
CA ALA A 306 -0.29 0.01 19.25
C ALA A 306 -0.06 -0.19 17.74
N LEU A 307 1.20 -0.15 17.30
CA LEU A 307 1.57 -0.46 15.91
C LEU A 307 1.29 -1.93 15.57
N THR A 308 1.63 -2.88 16.44
CA THR A 308 1.36 -4.31 16.19
C THR A 308 -0.14 -4.62 16.15
N ALA A 309 -0.93 -3.98 17.01
CA ALA A 309 -2.40 -4.08 17.00
C ALA A 309 -3.00 -3.44 15.75
N PHE A 310 -2.49 -2.28 15.32
CA PHE A 310 -2.87 -1.63 14.06
C PHE A 310 -2.59 -2.51 12.84
N ALA A 311 -1.49 -3.25 12.82
CA ALA A 311 -1.20 -4.22 11.78
C ALA A 311 -2.06 -5.50 11.90
N GLY A 312 -2.62 -5.77 13.09
CA GLY A 312 -3.37 -6.99 13.39
C GLY A 312 -2.50 -8.25 13.34
N VAL A 313 -1.25 -8.13 13.78
CA VAL A 313 -0.27 -9.23 13.94
C VAL A 313 0.02 -9.52 15.41
N ASP A 314 -0.74 -8.91 16.30
CA ASP A 314 -0.79 -9.25 17.72
C ASP A 314 -1.53 -10.59 17.91
N PRO A 315 -1.06 -11.46 18.81
CA PRO A 315 -1.84 -12.62 19.23
C PRO A 315 -3.15 -12.10 19.83
N GLY A 316 -4.29 -12.69 19.46
CA GLY A 316 -5.55 -12.35 20.10
C GLY A 316 -5.49 -12.68 21.60
N VAL A 317 -6.22 -11.93 22.42
CA VAL A 317 -6.47 -12.28 23.82
C VAL A 317 -7.83 -12.96 23.87
N ASN A 318 -7.86 -14.22 24.29
CA ASN A 318 -9.09 -14.96 24.56
C ASN A 318 -8.94 -15.61 25.93
N GLU A 319 -9.05 -14.77 26.95
CA GLU A 319 -9.02 -15.14 28.36
C GLU A 319 -10.44 -14.94 28.90
N SER A 320 -11.11 -16.04 29.24
CA SER A 320 -12.24 -16.02 30.18
C SER A 320 -11.73 -16.53 31.52
N GLY A 321 -12.30 -16.08 32.64
CA GLY A 321 -11.72 -16.22 33.99
C GLY A 321 -11.31 -17.63 34.45
N SER A 322 -11.70 -18.69 33.74
CA SER A 322 -11.29 -20.09 33.99
C SER A 322 -10.59 -20.78 32.81
N TYR A 323 -10.36 -20.10 31.68
CA TYR A 323 -9.75 -20.67 30.47
C TYR A 323 -8.86 -19.67 29.71
N ALA A 324 -7.58 -20.02 29.59
CA ALA A 324 -6.64 -19.35 28.69
C ALA A 324 -6.35 -20.25 27.48
N GLN A 325 -6.80 -19.82 26.30
CA GLN A 325 -6.59 -20.58 25.07
C GLN A 325 -5.11 -20.50 24.63
N LYS A 326 -4.43 -21.65 24.49
CA LYS A 326 -2.98 -21.73 24.13
C LYS A 326 -2.62 -21.13 22.75
N SER A 327 -3.61 -20.88 21.90
CA SER A 327 -3.43 -20.28 20.57
C SER A 327 -4.70 -19.54 20.16
N VAL A 328 -4.61 -18.22 20.04
CA VAL A 328 -5.73 -17.37 19.58
C VAL A 328 -5.40 -16.86 18.17
N PRO A 329 -6.35 -16.92 17.21
CA PRO A 329 -6.19 -16.29 15.91
C PRO A 329 -5.87 -14.80 16.06
N THR A 330 -5.01 -14.27 15.19
CA THR A 330 -4.72 -12.83 15.13
C THR A 330 -6.00 -12.03 14.95
N SER A 331 -6.05 -10.84 15.54
CA SER A 331 -7.24 -9.96 15.54
C SER A 331 -7.78 -9.63 14.14
N LYS A 332 -6.96 -9.73 13.07
CA LYS A 332 -7.26 -9.41 11.65
C LYS A 332 -7.89 -8.01 11.42
N ARG A 333 -8.03 -7.19 12.46
CA ARG A 333 -8.63 -5.84 12.46
C ARG A 333 -7.79 -4.80 11.72
N GLY A 334 -6.49 -5.06 11.55
CA GLY A 334 -5.55 -4.20 10.83
C GLY A 334 -5.59 -4.28 9.30
N SER A 335 -4.83 -3.40 8.63
CA SER A 335 -4.73 -3.36 7.16
C SER A 335 -4.27 -4.69 6.55
N SER A 336 -5.06 -5.26 5.64
CA SER A 336 -4.72 -6.49 4.92
C SER A 336 -3.47 -6.33 4.04
N ASN A 337 -3.27 -5.14 3.48
CA ASN A 337 -2.08 -4.80 2.69
C ASN A 337 -0.83 -4.80 3.57
N LEU A 338 -0.88 -4.17 4.75
CA LEU A 338 0.24 -4.17 5.69
C LEU A 338 0.63 -5.59 6.10
N ARG A 339 -0.35 -6.45 6.42
CA ARG A 339 -0.07 -7.86 6.72
C ARG A 339 0.57 -8.60 5.55
N LYS A 340 0.12 -8.35 4.32
CA LYS A 340 0.71 -8.94 3.12
C LYS A 340 2.16 -8.50 2.95
N THR A 341 2.44 -7.20 3.07
CA THR A 341 3.80 -6.67 2.96
C THR A 341 4.71 -7.25 4.06
N LEU A 342 4.24 -7.30 5.31
CA LEU A 342 4.99 -7.91 6.41
C LEU A 342 5.29 -9.39 6.15
N PHE A 343 4.31 -10.15 5.67
CA PHE A 343 4.52 -11.55 5.29
C PHE A 343 5.61 -11.68 4.21
N GLN A 344 5.61 -10.80 3.21
CA GLN A 344 6.67 -10.78 2.18
C GLN A 344 8.04 -10.43 2.75
N VAL A 345 8.14 -9.49 3.69
CA VAL A 345 9.41 -9.20 4.39
C VAL A 345 9.91 -10.44 5.13
N MET A 346 9.03 -11.13 5.86
CA MET A 346 9.39 -12.35 6.60
C MET A 346 9.84 -13.47 5.65
N ASP A 347 9.19 -13.61 4.49
CA ASP A 347 9.56 -14.59 3.46
C ASP A 347 10.95 -14.29 2.87
N VAL A 348 11.30 -13.01 2.65
CA VAL A 348 12.64 -12.59 2.24
C VAL A 348 13.67 -12.94 3.31
N LEU A 349 13.39 -12.67 4.59
CA LEU A 349 14.31 -13.02 5.69
C LEU A 349 14.58 -14.53 5.76
N ILE A 350 13.55 -15.37 5.60
CA ILE A 350 13.73 -16.83 5.58
C ILE A 350 14.58 -17.28 4.39
N LYS A 351 14.39 -16.68 3.21
CA LYS A 351 15.12 -17.05 2.00
C LYS A 351 16.58 -16.59 2.01
N THR A 352 16.84 -15.42 2.60
CA THR A 352 18.18 -14.81 2.63
C THR A 352 19.00 -15.20 3.86
N MET A 353 18.34 -15.68 4.92
CA MET A 353 18.97 -16.19 6.14
C MET A 353 20.03 -15.27 6.77
N PRO A 354 19.75 -13.98 7.00
CA PRO A 354 20.70 -13.04 7.60
C PRO A 354 20.95 -13.41 9.07
N GLN A 355 22.09 -14.04 9.35
CA GLN A 355 22.41 -14.58 10.68
C GLN A 355 22.56 -13.52 11.77
N ASP A 356 22.86 -12.28 11.39
CA ASP A 356 22.98 -11.11 12.27
C ASP A 356 21.63 -10.45 12.58
N ASP A 357 20.56 -10.81 11.87
CA ASP A 357 19.26 -10.16 12.03
C ASP A 357 18.44 -10.73 13.21
N PRO A 358 18.03 -9.88 14.18
CA PRO A 358 17.32 -10.34 15.37
C PRO A 358 15.91 -10.86 15.09
N VAL A 359 15.28 -10.50 13.97
CA VAL A 359 13.97 -11.02 13.55
C VAL A 359 14.13 -12.42 12.97
N TYR A 360 15.10 -12.60 12.07
CA TYR A 360 15.43 -13.90 11.50
C TYR A 360 15.82 -14.90 12.60
N GLN A 361 16.77 -14.56 13.48
CA GLN A 361 17.16 -15.43 14.61
C GLN A 361 15.98 -15.82 15.51
N PHE A 362 14.98 -14.95 15.64
CA PHE A 362 13.77 -15.28 16.39
C PHE A 362 12.86 -16.24 15.63
N MET A 363 12.64 -16.01 14.34
CA MET A 363 11.85 -16.89 13.50
C MET A 363 12.49 -18.28 13.37
N ASP A 364 13.81 -18.33 13.20
CA ASP A 364 14.55 -19.58 13.11
C ASP A 364 14.45 -20.39 14.41
N ARG A 365 14.62 -19.75 15.58
CA ARG A 365 14.35 -20.39 16.88
C ARG A 365 12.91 -20.91 17.01
N LYS A 366 11.91 -20.20 16.49
CA LYS A 366 10.52 -20.67 16.52
C LYS A 366 10.30 -21.85 15.59
N ARG A 367 10.97 -21.86 14.44
CA ARG A 367 10.99 -22.97 13.49
C ARG A 367 11.64 -24.22 14.10
N THR A 368 12.79 -24.09 14.76
CA THR A 368 13.45 -25.21 15.45
C THR A 368 12.64 -25.74 16.64
N GLN A 369 11.84 -24.89 17.28
CA GLN A 369 10.84 -25.30 18.29
C GLN A 369 9.61 -26.02 17.70
N GLY A 370 9.58 -26.30 16.39
CA GLY A 370 8.47 -26.98 15.74
C GLY A 370 7.19 -26.14 15.60
N LYS A 371 7.27 -24.80 15.70
CA LYS A 371 6.08 -23.96 15.49
C LYS A 371 5.64 -24.01 14.02
N PRO A 372 4.32 -24.04 13.74
CA PRO A 372 3.81 -24.03 12.37
C PRO A 372 4.26 -22.79 11.56
N TYR A 373 4.42 -22.96 10.25
CA TYR A 373 4.89 -21.92 9.32
C TYR A 373 4.23 -20.55 9.53
N TYR A 374 2.90 -20.48 9.44
CA TYR A 374 2.17 -19.22 9.58
C TYR A 374 2.25 -18.61 10.97
N VAL A 375 2.49 -19.42 12.01
CA VAL A 375 2.60 -18.94 13.40
C VAL A 375 3.91 -18.19 13.59
N TYR A 376 5.04 -18.77 13.17
CA TYR A 376 6.32 -18.05 13.32
C TYR A 376 6.46 -16.89 12.33
N MET A 377 5.83 -16.95 11.16
CA MET A 377 5.76 -15.80 10.23
C MET A 377 5.06 -14.61 10.87
N THR A 378 3.91 -14.85 11.51
CA THR A 378 3.16 -13.80 12.21
C THR A 378 3.92 -13.28 13.42
N ALA A 379 4.52 -14.18 14.22
CA ALA A 379 5.32 -13.79 15.36
C ALA A 379 6.58 -12.99 14.95
N GLY A 380 7.19 -13.35 13.81
CA GLY A 380 8.28 -12.61 13.18
C GLY A 380 7.84 -11.20 12.79
N ALA A 381 6.69 -11.06 12.12
CA ALA A 381 6.12 -9.77 11.76
C ALA A 381 5.85 -8.88 13.00
N ASN A 382 5.33 -9.46 14.08
CA ASN A 382 5.16 -8.76 15.35
C ASN A 382 6.51 -8.26 15.90
N LYS A 383 7.53 -9.13 15.97
CA LYS A 383 8.86 -8.75 16.43
C LYS A 383 9.47 -7.66 15.54
N PHE A 384 9.36 -7.79 14.23
CA PHE A 384 9.81 -6.80 13.26
C PHE A 384 9.19 -5.43 13.53
N LEU A 385 7.86 -5.34 13.68
CA LEU A 385 7.19 -4.06 13.94
C LEU A 385 7.63 -3.41 15.26
N ARG A 386 7.93 -4.20 16.28
CA ARG A 386 8.43 -3.67 17.56
C ARG A 386 9.81 -3.03 17.42
N ILE A 387 10.68 -3.64 16.62
CA ILE A 387 12.02 -3.10 16.30
C ILE A 387 11.88 -1.89 15.38
N TYR A 388 11.04 -1.99 14.34
CA TYR A 388 10.70 -0.90 13.43
C TYR A 388 10.26 0.35 14.20
N TYR A 389 9.29 0.20 15.09
CA TYR A 389 8.80 1.31 15.92
C TYR A 389 9.92 1.99 16.69
N GLY A 390 10.77 1.21 17.37
CA GLY A 390 11.86 1.75 18.18
C GLY A 390 12.86 2.54 17.34
N ARG A 391 13.43 1.91 16.30
CA ARG A 391 14.50 2.53 15.50
C ARG A 391 14.01 3.73 14.69
N VAL A 392 12.82 3.66 14.11
CA VAL A 392 12.30 4.77 13.29
C VAL A 392 11.91 5.94 14.19
N LYS A 393 11.27 5.69 15.35
CA LYS A 393 10.92 6.77 16.29
C LYS A 393 12.17 7.45 16.86
N GLU A 394 13.18 6.68 17.26
CA GLU A 394 14.47 7.21 17.72
C GLU A 394 15.13 8.05 16.62
N TYR A 395 15.19 7.55 15.39
CA TYR A 395 15.75 8.29 14.26
C TYR A 395 15.02 9.62 14.02
N LEU A 396 13.68 9.62 14.01
CA LEU A 396 12.90 10.84 13.82
C LEU A 396 13.09 11.85 14.97
N SER A 397 13.31 11.39 16.20
CA SER A 397 13.54 12.29 17.35
C SER A 397 14.89 13.01 17.34
N VAL A 398 15.83 12.57 16.51
CA VAL A 398 17.17 13.16 16.38
C VAL A 398 17.27 14.09 15.17
N LEU A 399 16.26 14.11 14.30
CA LEU A 399 16.24 15.03 13.17
C LEU A 399 15.99 16.46 13.67
N PRO A 400 16.70 17.47 13.10
CA PRO A 400 16.39 18.86 13.39
C PRO A 400 14.96 19.17 12.95
N ASP A 401 14.25 19.99 13.72
CA ASP A 401 12.92 20.46 13.34
C ASP A 401 12.99 21.10 11.95
N PRO A 402 12.09 20.73 11.02
CA PRO A 402 12.04 21.38 9.73
C PRO A 402 11.67 22.85 9.92
N SER A 403 12.67 23.71 9.75
CA SER A 403 12.59 25.18 9.81
C SER A 403 11.66 25.76 8.78
#